data_AF-A0A6G6KC49-F1
#
_entry.id   AF-A0A6G6KC49-F1
#
_cell.length_a   1.000
_cell.length_b   1.000
_cell.length_c   1.000
_cell.angle_alpha   90.00
_cell.angle_beta   90.00
_cell.angle_gamma   90.00
#
_symmetry.space_group_name_H-M   'P 1'
#
loop_
_entity.id
_entity.type
_entity.pdbx_description
1 polymer ?
#
loop_
_entity_poly.entity_id
_entity_poly.type
_entity_poly.pdbx_seq_one_letter_code
_entity_poly.pdbx_strand_id
1 'polypeptide(L)'
;MIQELSSPLRVPYDKPFREQIEAGFGSEREMECLCGLIRRHLEQTVLPAGERPALFEIGTHWGAGVCHFHAIAPELEIHSLNVLPSDLTKLPRQMASEIVQEKHIGRFARERGISYTQHFGNSRTFDWDGMAARRRFDIVFVDGCHEQLTVLADTLNALKILKPGGLIIWHDCKAVDAPGREALTALLDLNDHEFRGTIRHVENTWLAYAHWPPQVQVQAQAEDALPASPRTVQEEMQHFLGDERRASLPEKVQTLPEIPEVLFFSNHRHPVWPPAQELAGSLWSARATRDPARVTQADVVVFHLPDAPAWAQLPKAPHQLWVGVTMEGDARHPAQADPGAVSSLDLLISYHAWADVRLNFAAPGTLTEVLKPVPAKDAGNAVCAFVSNPNSRCGRERVLERLESLMPVHHFGAWHFNRPEPLREGREARLEVLSRYHFCLAFEDCQQTDYVTEQWYDCFAAGCVPVYFGGLGVARYAPGPGSYLQVGSLRDLPDLVRQMREAARNSERYAQFFQWKHAPAKSFGELCTNRWNAFSLLAKIERVVQETRGK
;
A
#
# COMPACT_ATOMS: atom_id res chain seq x y z
N MET A 1 19.06 3.01 13.34
CA MET A 1 20.15 2.36 14.11
C MET A 1 20.01 2.75 15.56
N ILE A 2 19.53 1.87 16.44
CA ILE A 2 19.49 2.12 17.89
C ILE A 2 19.79 0.83 18.68
N GLN A 3 20.86 0.95 19.47
CA GLN A 3 21.24 0.42 20.79
C GLN A 3 20.71 -0.92 21.33
N GLU A 4 21.70 -1.73 21.68
CA GLU A 4 21.77 -2.99 22.42
C GLU A 4 20.79 -3.15 23.60
N LEU A 5 20.17 -4.34 23.67
CA LEU A 5 19.70 -4.91 24.94
C LEU A 5 20.93 -5.21 25.80
N SER A 6 21.05 -4.52 26.95
CA SER A 6 22.11 -4.75 27.93
C SER A 6 21.94 -6.14 28.58
N SER A 7 22.63 -7.13 28.01
CA SER A 7 22.77 -8.54 28.45
C SER A 7 21.51 -9.44 28.28
N PRO A 8 21.58 -10.50 27.46
CA PRO A 8 20.45 -11.42 27.28
C PRO A 8 20.25 -12.36 28.48
N LEU A 9 19.01 -12.44 28.97
CA LEU A 9 18.56 -13.50 29.86
C LEU A 9 18.44 -14.80 29.07
N ARG A 10 19.18 -15.83 29.45
CA ARG A 10 19.08 -17.16 28.83
C ARG A 10 17.88 -17.93 29.34
N VAL A 11 17.15 -18.55 28.41
CA VAL A 11 16.17 -19.59 28.73
C VAL A 11 16.91 -20.94 28.85
N PRO A 12 16.66 -21.73 29.91
CA PRO A 12 17.30 -23.03 30.07
C PRO A 12 16.63 -24.07 29.16
N TYR A 13 17.09 -24.20 27.92
CA TYR A 13 16.72 -25.32 27.05
C TYR A 13 17.56 -26.55 27.38
N ASP A 14 16.95 -27.74 27.40
CA ASP A 14 17.72 -28.96 27.15
C ASP A 14 18.12 -29.04 25.67
N LYS A 15 19.19 -29.78 25.38
CA LYS A 15 19.78 -29.84 24.03
C LYS A 15 18.77 -30.32 22.95
N PRO A 16 17.96 -31.38 23.18
CA PRO A 16 16.94 -31.81 22.21
C PRO A 16 15.83 -30.77 21.98
N PHE A 17 15.45 -30.01 23.01
CA PHE A 17 14.44 -28.96 22.90
C PHE A 17 14.95 -27.73 22.15
N ARG A 18 16.23 -27.38 22.36
CA ARG A 18 16.90 -26.30 21.63
C ARG A 18 16.96 -26.55 20.13
N GLU A 19 17.39 -27.75 19.71
CA GLU A 19 17.52 -28.11 18.29
C GLU A 19 16.17 -28.04 17.54
N GLN A 20 15.05 -28.30 18.22
CA GLN A 20 13.70 -28.22 17.62
C GLN A 20 13.14 -26.80 17.54
N ILE A 21 13.53 -25.89 18.44
CA ILE A 21 13.14 -24.47 18.40
C ILE A 21 14.02 -23.72 17.38
N GLU A 22 15.32 -24.00 17.33
CA GLU A 22 16.25 -23.41 16.34
C GLU A 22 15.82 -23.66 14.89
N ALA A 23 15.23 -24.83 14.62
CA ALA A 23 14.71 -25.17 13.30
C ALA A 23 13.51 -24.31 12.85
N GLY A 24 12.82 -23.63 13.78
CA GLY A 24 11.59 -22.89 13.49
C GLY A 24 11.61 -21.39 13.84
N PHE A 25 12.47 -20.93 14.75
CA PHE A 25 12.44 -19.56 15.29
C PHE A 25 13.70 -18.72 14.98
N GLY A 26 14.73 -19.34 14.40
CA GLY A 26 16.00 -18.67 14.06
C GLY A 26 17.16 -19.00 15.01
N SER A 27 18.15 -18.12 15.04
CA SER A 27 19.41 -18.24 15.78
C SER A 27 19.24 -18.19 17.31
N GLU A 28 20.23 -18.73 18.05
CA GLU A 28 20.30 -18.64 19.53
C GLU A 28 20.15 -17.20 20.04
N ARG A 29 20.70 -16.22 19.30
CA ARG A 29 20.60 -14.80 19.62
C ARG A 29 19.18 -14.26 19.53
N GLU A 30 18.41 -14.67 18.53
CA GLU A 30 17.00 -14.26 18.37
C GLU A 30 16.15 -14.76 19.54
N MET A 31 16.32 -16.03 19.90
CA MET A 31 15.66 -16.63 21.05
C MET A 31 15.97 -15.90 22.36
N GLU A 32 17.25 -15.57 22.58
CA GLU A 32 17.73 -14.80 23.73
C GLU A 32 17.13 -13.38 23.77
N CYS A 33 17.14 -12.67 22.65
CA CYS A 33 16.55 -11.32 22.54
C CYS A 33 15.03 -11.34 22.79
N LEU A 34 14.33 -12.32 22.23
CA LEU A 34 12.89 -12.49 22.43
C LEU A 34 12.54 -12.77 23.89
N CYS A 35 13.33 -13.62 24.58
CA CYS A 35 13.19 -13.83 26.02
C CYS A 35 13.36 -12.53 26.81
N GLY A 36 14.40 -11.75 26.50
CA GLY A 36 14.66 -10.47 27.15
C GLY A 36 13.51 -9.46 26.97
N LEU A 37 12.97 -9.34 25.75
CA LEU A 37 11.84 -8.46 25.47
C LEU A 37 10.59 -8.85 26.25
N ILE A 38 10.22 -10.13 26.22
CA ILE A 38 9.01 -10.63 26.89
C ILE A 38 9.14 -10.52 28.41
N ARG A 39 10.24 -10.99 29.01
CA ARG A 39 10.42 -10.92 30.48
C ARG A 39 10.41 -9.48 30.99
N ARG A 40 11.14 -8.60 30.32
CA ARG A 40 11.18 -7.18 30.71
C ARG A 40 9.81 -6.52 30.63
N HIS A 41 9.01 -6.87 29.62
CA HIS A 41 7.64 -6.37 29.53
C HIS A 41 6.78 -6.91 30.67
N LEU A 42 6.81 -8.23 30.92
CA LEU A 42 6.05 -8.87 31.99
C LEU A 42 6.40 -8.36 33.38
N GLU A 43 7.68 -8.05 33.65
CA GLU A 43 8.14 -7.41 34.90
C GLU A 43 7.49 -6.03 35.13
N GLN A 44 7.07 -5.35 34.06
CA GLN A 44 6.44 -4.04 34.09
C GLN A 44 4.91 -4.13 33.99
N THR A 45 4.36 -5.29 33.62
CA THR A 45 2.92 -5.51 33.49
C THR A 45 2.28 -5.63 34.87
N VAL A 46 1.38 -4.69 35.20
CA VAL A 46 0.57 -4.76 36.42
C VAL A 46 -0.78 -5.40 36.07
N LEU A 47 -1.06 -6.57 36.66
CA LEU A 47 -2.29 -7.31 36.43
C LEU A 47 -3.22 -7.28 37.66
N PRO A 48 -4.55 -7.28 37.47
CA PRO A 48 -5.49 -7.51 38.55
C PRO A 48 -5.26 -8.86 39.24
N ALA A 49 -5.63 -8.95 40.51
CA ALA A 49 -5.45 -10.18 41.29
C ALA A 49 -6.18 -11.37 40.65
N GLY A 50 -5.43 -12.43 40.34
CA GLY A 50 -5.96 -13.65 39.71
C GLY A 50 -5.94 -13.66 38.18
N GLU A 51 -5.56 -12.56 37.53
CA GLU A 51 -5.35 -12.55 36.07
C GLU A 51 -3.94 -13.02 35.70
N ARG A 52 -3.84 -13.66 34.53
CA ARG A 52 -2.58 -14.07 33.92
C ARG A 52 -2.25 -13.18 32.73
N PRO A 53 -0.96 -12.90 32.48
CA PRO A 53 -0.55 -12.22 31.27
C PRO A 53 -0.89 -13.09 30.06
N ALA A 54 -1.34 -12.47 28.99
CA ALA A 54 -1.75 -13.18 27.78
C ALA A 54 -0.94 -12.76 26.56
N LEU A 55 -0.55 -13.74 25.74
CA LEU A 55 0.12 -13.55 24.47
C LEU A 55 -0.71 -14.12 23.33
N PHE A 56 -0.82 -13.37 22.23
CA PHE A 56 -1.38 -13.86 20.98
C PHE A 56 -0.29 -13.99 19.92
N GLU A 57 -0.13 -15.17 19.34
CA GLU A 57 0.77 -15.45 18.21
C GLU A 57 -0.04 -15.52 16.90
N ILE A 58 0.43 -14.82 15.88
CA ILE A 58 -0.03 -14.99 14.50
C ILE A 58 1.05 -15.81 13.77
N GLY A 59 0.70 -17.03 13.34
CA GLY A 59 1.61 -17.97 12.69
C GLY A 59 2.07 -19.12 13.59
N THR A 60 1.16 -20.03 13.96
CA THR A 60 1.54 -21.17 14.85
C THR A 60 2.59 -22.11 14.25
N HIS A 61 2.53 -22.36 12.94
CA HIS A 61 3.38 -23.32 12.22
C HIS A 61 3.42 -24.69 12.96
N TRP A 62 4.58 -25.34 13.08
CA TRP A 62 4.72 -26.60 13.85
C TRP A 62 4.63 -26.42 15.38
N GLY A 63 4.52 -25.19 15.88
CA GLY A 63 4.35 -24.87 17.31
C GLY A 63 5.63 -24.56 18.08
N ALA A 64 6.72 -24.19 17.39
CA ALA A 64 7.99 -23.81 18.03
C ALA A 64 7.85 -22.55 18.90
N GLY A 65 7.08 -21.55 18.44
CA GLY A 65 6.87 -20.30 19.18
C GLY A 65 6.09 -20.50 20.45
N VAL A 66 4.97 -21.22 20.38
CA VAL A 66 4.22 -21.68 21.56
C VAL A 66 5.14 -22.35 22.60
N CYS A 67 6.03 -23.24 22.17
CA CYS A 67 7.00 -23.89 23.07
C CYS A 67 7.96 -22.89 23.70
N HIS A 68 8.45 -21.93 22.91
CA HIS A 68 9.36 -20.89 23.34
C HIS A 68 8.72 -19.93 24.34
N PHE A 69 7.51 -19.44 24.06
CA PHE A 69 6.75 -18.55 24.94
C PHE A 69 6.44 -19.24 26.28
N HIS A 70 6.04 -20.51 26.26
CA HIS A 70 5.81 -21.29 27.47
C HIS A 70 7.10 -21.46 28.30
N ALA A 71 8.25 -21.66 27.65
CA ALA A 71 9.54 -21.76 28.34
C ALA A 71 10.00 -20.43 28.96
N ILE A 72 9.65 -19.29 28.34
CA ILE A 72 9.96 -17.96 28.86
C ILE A 72 9.16 -17.67 30.14
N ALA A 73 7.85 -17.93 30.09
CA ALA A 73 6.87 -17.65 31.13
C ALA A 73 5.77 -18.73 31.13
N PRO A 74 5.90 -19.80 31.94
CA PRO A 74 4.92 -20.89 31.99
C PRO A 74 3.50 -20.48 32.42
N GLU A 75 3.39 -19.33 33.10
CA GLU A 75 2.15 -18.72 33.54
C GLU A 75 1.39 -17.98 32.43
N LEU A 76 2.03 -17.74 31.28
CA LEU A 76 1.47 -17.01 30.16
C LEU A 76 0.28 -17.78 29.56
N GLU A 77 -0.85 -17.09 29.40
CA GLU A 77 -1.97 -17.59 28.62
C GLU A 77 -1.65 -17.39 27.13
N ILE A 78 -1.37 -18.48 26.42
CA ILE A 78 -0.95 -18.42 25.02
C ILE A 78 -2.13 -18.74 24.11
N HIS A 79 -2.42 -17.81 23.20
CA HIS A 79 -3.30 -18.00 22.06
C HIS A 79 -2.45 -18.00 20.80
N SER A 80 -2.75 -18.86 19.83
CA SER A 80 -2.03 -18.89 18.56
C SER A 80 -2.99 -19.10 17.40
N LEU A 81 -2.79 -18.38 16.31
CA LEU A 81 -3.59 -18.45 15.10
C LEU A 81 -2.77 -19.02 13.94
N ASN A 82 -3.32 -20.00 13.24
CA ASN A 82 -2.77 -20.46 11.97
C ASN A 82 -3.86 -20.61 10.92
N VAL A 83 -3.52 -20.30 9.67
CA VAL A 83 -4.38 -20.59 8.54
C VAL A 83 -4.39 -22.09 8.24
N LEU A 84 -5.54 -22.65 7.87
CA LEU A 84 -5.65 -24.05 7.48
C LEU A 84 -5.14 -24.27 6.04
N PRO A 85 -4.56 -25.44 5.73
CA PRO A 85 -4.15 -25.78 4.36
C PRO A 85 -5.28 -25.69 3.33
N SER A 86 -6.51 -26.02 3.73
CA SER A 86 -7.70 -25.92 2.89
C SER A 86 -8.05 -24.48 2.49
N ASP A 87 -7.62 -23.50 3.29
CA ASP A 87 -7.83 -22.08 3.04
C ASP A 87 -6.64 -21.44 2.31
N LEU A 88 -5.45 -22.05 2.39
CA LEU A 88 -4.26 -21.66 1.63
C LEU A 88 -4.37 -21.99 0.13
N THR A 89 -5.11 -23.02 -0.27
CA THR A 89 -5.30 -23.37 -1.70
C THR A 89 -6.12 -22.35 -2.48
N LYS A 90 -6.80 -21.43 -1.78
CA LYS A 90 -7.55 -20.30 -2.35
C LYS A 90 -6.73 -19.01 -2.44
N LEU A 91 -5.52 -19.00 -1.89
CA LEU A 91 -4.60 -17.86 -1.90
C LEU A 91 -3.50 -18.08 -2.97
N PRO A 92 -2.91 -17.01 -3.55
CA PRO A 92 -1.80 -17.15 -4.49
C PRO A 92 -0.64 -17.94 -3.86
N ARG A 93 -0.01 -18.85 -4.64
CA ARG A 93 1.08 -19.77 -4.21
C ARG A 93 2.30 -19.11 -3.53
N GLN A 94 2.39 -17.79 -3.51
CA GLN A 94 3.52 -17.02 -2.96
C GLN A 94 3.40 -16.71 -1.46
N MET A 95 2.28 -17.04 -0.79
CA MET A 95 2.03 -16.62 0.60
C MET A 95 2.52 -17.58 1.71
N ALA A 96 2.96 -18.80 1.38
CA ALA A 96 3.45 -19.77 2.37
C ALA A 96 4.80 -20.34 1.92
N SER A 97 5.85 -20.14 2.71
CA SER A 97 7.15 -20.78 2.53
C SER A 97 7.05 -22.31 2.68
N GLU A 98 6.14 -22.77 3.54
CA GLU A 98 5.78 -24.18 3.72
C GLU A 98 4.30 -24.32 4.11
N ILE A 99 3.56 -25.22 3.44
CA ILE A 99 2.17 -25.54 3.81
C ILE A 99 2.20 -26.70 4.81
N VAL A 100 2.02 -26.37 6.10
CA VAL A 100 1.96 -27.37 7.16
C VAL A 100 0.59 -28.02 7.20
N GLN A 101 0.52 -29.35 7.04
CA GLN A 101 -0.72 -30.10 7.18
C GLN A 101 -1.38 -29.84 8.54
N GLU A 102 -2.72 -29.75 8.58
CA GLU A 102 -3.49 -29.43 9.79
C GLU A 102 -3.06 -30.25 11.02
N LYS A 103 -2.86 -31.56 10.85
CA LYS A 103 -2.39 -32.47 11.92
C LYS A 103 -1.02 -32.12 12.51
N HIS A 104 -0.19 -31.35 11.80
CA HIS A 104 1.14 -30.94 12.21
C HIS A 104 1.18 -29.51 12.77
N ILE A 105 0.16 -28.69 12.54
CA ILE A 105 0.09 -27.35 13.12
C ILE A 105 0.12 -27.47 14.64
N GLY A 106 1.05 -26.81 15.33
CA GLY A 106 1.16 -26.86 16.79
C GLY A 106 1.61 -28.21 17.38
N ARG A 107 2.16 -29.11 16.57
CA ARG A 107 2.57 -30.47 16.96
C ARG A 107 3.57 -30.46 18.13
N PHE A 108 4.57 -29.58 18.10
CA PHE A 108 5.61 -29.55 19.13
C PHE A 108 5.06 -29.22 20.53
N ALA A 109 4.09 -28.31 20.61
CA ALA A 109 3.42 -27.97 21.85
C ALA A 109 2.56 -29.15 22.36
N ARG A 110 1.82 -29.82 21.46
CA ARG A 110 1.01 -31.00 21.80
C ARG A 110 1.84 -32.16 22.34
N GLU A 111 2.93 -32.51 21.66
CA GLU A 111 3.82 -33.63 22.07
C GLU A 111 4.45 -33.39 23.44
N ARG A 112 4.55 -32.13 23.86
CA ARG A 112 5.10 -31.71 25.17
C ARG A 112 4.04 -31.47 26.23
N GLY A 113 2.75 -31.63 25.91
CA GLY A 113 1.66 -31.36 26.84
C GLY A 113 1.53 -29.89 27.24
N ILE A 114 2.01 -28.97 26.41
CA ILE A 114 1.89 -27.52 26.66
C ILE A 114 0.46 -27.10 26.38
N SER A 115 -0.18 -26.45 27.36
CA SER A 115 -1.54 -25.92 27.24
C SER A 115 -1.51 -24.55 26.56
N TYR A 116 -2.26 -24.41 25.47
CA TYR A 116 -2.48 -23.16 24.73
C TYR A 116 -3.80 -23.24 23.96
N THR A 117 -4.33 -22.09 23.54
CA THR A 117 -5.54 -22.02 22.72
C THR A 117 -5.16 -21.88 21.24
N GLN A 118 -5.41 -22.92 20.45
CA GLN A 118 -5.25 -22.88 18.99
C GLN A 118 -6.50 -22.30 18.33
N HIS A 119 -6.30 -21.28 17.50
CA HIS A 119 -7.29 -20.72 16.58
C HIS A 119 -6.93 -21.11 15.14
N PHE A 120 -7.94 -21.30 14.32
CA PHE A 120 -7.79 -21.57 12.90
C PHE A 120 -8.52 -20.51 12.09
N GLY A 121 -7.83 -19.91 11.12
CA GLY A 121 -8.42 -18.90 10.26
C GLY A 121 -7.38 -18.07 9.53
N ASN A 122 -7.81 -17.38 8.48
CA ASN A 122 -7.00 -16.39 7.79
C ASN A 122 -6.88 -15.14 8.66
N SER A 123 -5.67 -14.72 9.02
CA SER A 123 -5.41 -13.55 9.86
C SER A 123 -5.96 -12.24 9.27
N ARG A 124 -6.18 -12.18 7.96
CA ARG A 124 -6.80 -11.02 7.29
C ARG A 124 -8.30 -10.94 7.50
N THR A 125 -8.97 -12.08 7.71
CA THR A 125 -10.44 -12.20 7.79
C THR A 125 -10.92 -12.65 9.17
N PHE A 126 -10.01 -12.92 10.10
CA PHE A 126 -10.32 -13.44 11.43
C PHE A 126 -11.18 -12.44 12.21
N ASP A 127 -12.05 -12.95 13.09
CA ASP A 127 -12.93 -12.13 13.93
C ASP A 127 -12.14 -11.48 15.07
N TRP A 128 -11.36 -10.45 14.73
CA TRP A 128 -10.50 -9.71 15.66
C TRP A 128 -11.31 -8.88 16.67
N ASP A 129 -12.47 -8.37 16.27
CA ASP A 129 -13.34 -7.59 17.17
C ASP A 129 -14.02 -8.51 18.20
N GLY A 130 -14.50 -9.68 17.76
CA GLY A 130 -14.99 -10.72 18.66
C GLY A 130 -13.89 -11.27 19.56
N MET A 131 -12.65 -11.39 19.06
CA MET A 131 -11.50 -11.73 19.90
C MET A 131 -11.24 -10.64 20.94
N ALA A 132 -11.13 -9.37 20.54
CA ALA A 132 -10.87 -8.24 21.44
C ALA A 132 -11.97 -8.07 22.50
N ALA A 133 -13.22 -8.40 22.16
CA ALA A 133 -14.35 -8.39 23.09
C ALA A 133 -14.28 -9.51 24.15
N ARG A 134 -13.70 -10.66 23.80
CA ARG A 134 -13.52 -11.81 24.71
C ARG A 134 -12.25 -11.70 25.55
N ARG A 135 -11.14 -11.32 24.92
CA ARG A 135 -9.81 -11.28 25.52
C ARG A 135 -8.93 -10.26 24.79
N ARG A 136 -8.29 -9.38 25.56
CA ARG A 136 -7.18 -8.55 25.09
C ARG A 136 -5.86 -9.08 25.62
N PHE A 137 -4.79 -8.83 24.88
CA PHE A 137 -3.49 -9.43 25.10
C PHE A 137 -2.47 -8.40 25.55
N ASP A 138 -1.58 -8.80 26.45
CA ASP A 138 -0.46 -7.98 26.92
C ASP A 138 0.66 -7.97 25.86
N ILE A 139 0.80 -9.08 25.14
CA ILE A 139 1.80 -9.27 24.09
C ILE A 139 1.13 -9.79 22.82
N VAL A 140 1.47 -9.24 21.67
CA VAL A 140 1.15 -9.84 20.37
C VAL A 140 2.43 -10.09 19.58
N PHE A 141 2.61 -11.33 19.13
CA PHE A 141 3.72 -11.76 18.30
C PHE A 141 3.23 -12.01 16.89
N VAL A 142 3.84 -11.34 15.91
CA VAL A 142 3.51 -11.46 14.49
C VAL A 142 4.66 -12.17 13.79
N ASP A 143 4.46 -13.45 13.47
CA ASP A 143 5.36 -14.19 12.60
C ASP A 143 4.98 -13.88 11.14
N GLY A 144 5.52 -12.78 10.63
CA GLY A 144 5.10 -12.20 9.36
C GLY A 144 5.47 -13.09 8.18
N CYS A 145 4.52 -13.31 7.26
CA CYS A 145 4.85 -13.96 5.99
C CYS A 145 5.73 -13.04 5.10
N HIS A 146 6.31 -13.58 4.03
CA HIS A 146 7.15 -12.82 3.10
C HIS A 146 6.36 -11.88 2.15
N GLU A 147 5.24 -11.30 2.61
CA GLU A 147 4.40 -10.37 1.84
C GLU A 147 4.03 -9.13 2.68
N GLN A 148 4.44 -7.95 2.19
CA GLN A 148 4.33 -6.67 2.90
C GLN A 148 2.89 -6.34 3.33
N LEU A 149 1.90 -6.60 2.48
CA LEU A 149 0.50 -6.28 2.76
C LEU A 149 -0.10 -7.16 3.86
N THR A 150 0.34 -8.40 3.95
CA THR A 150 -0.13 -9.32 4.98
C THR A 150 0.50 -8.95 6.33
N VAL A 151 1.78 -8.60 6.36
CA VAL A 151 2.41 -8.06 7.58
C VAL A 151 1.73 -6.77 8.06
N LEU A 152 1.37 -5.88 7.15
CA LEU A 152 0.61 -4.67 7.47
C LEU A 152 -0.77 -5.01 8.07
N ALA A 153 -1.52 -5.89 7.42
CA ALA A 153 -2.85 -6.30 7.87
C ALA A 153 -2.80 -7.02 9.24
N ASP A 154 -1.86 -7.95 9.41
CA ASP A 154 -1.63 -8.67 10.67
C ASP A 154 -1.28 -7.70 11.79
N THR A 155 -0.45 -6.71 11.50
CA THR A 155 -0.08 -5.68 12.47
C THR A 155 -1.27 -4.82 12.88
N LEU A 156 -2.05 -4.30 11.92
CA LEU A 156 -3.22 -3.48 12.22
C LEU A 156 -4.30 -4.27 12.99
N ASN A 157 -4.46 -5.56 12.68
CA ASN A 157 -5.36 -6.45 13.39
C ASN A 157 -4.86 -6.81 14.79
N ALA A 158 -3.56 -7.06 14.95
CA ALA A 158 -2.91 -7.24 16.25
C ALA A 158 -3.17 -6.06 17.18
N LEU A 159 -3.10 -4.82 16.66
CA LEU A 159 -3.38 -3.61 17.45
C LEU A 159 -4.82 -3.54 18.00
N LYS A 160 -5.79 -4.22 17.38
CA LYS A 160 -7.18 -4.27 17.88
C LYS A 160 -7.29 -5.07 19.18
N ILE A 161 -6.52 -6.16 19.29
CA ILE A 161 -6.55 -7.08 20.43
C ILE A 161 -5.49 -6.76 21.49
N LEU A 162 -4.46 -5.99 21.14
CA LEU A 162 -3.41 -5.56 22.07
C LEU A 162 -3.95 -4.55 23.09
N LYS A 163 -3.57 -4.71 24.35
CA LYS A 163 -3.91 -3.76 25.42
C LYS A 163 -3.11 -2.45 25.26
N PRO A 164 -3.64 -1.31 25.70
CA PRO A 164 -2.82 -0.12 25.91
C PRO A 164 -1.68 -0.40 26.89
N GLY A 165 -0.48 0.06 26.57
CA GLY A 165 0.78 -0.31 27.19
C GLY A 165 1.40 -1.62 26.69
N GLY A 166 0.69 -2.43 25.88
CA GLY A 166 1.11 -3.76 25.47
C GLY A 166 2.29 -3.79 24.50
N LEU A 167 3.00 -4.92 24.46
CA LEU A 167 4.16 -5.16 23.59
C LEU A 167 3.72 -5.84 22.29
N ILE A 168 4.13 -5.29 21.15
CA ILE A 168 4.06 -5.97 19.86
C ILE A 168 5.48 -6.33 19.39
N ILE A 169 5.65 -7.55 18.88
CA ILE A 169 6.91 -8.08 18.39
C ILE A 169 6.66 -8.65 16.99
N TRP A 170 7.53 -8.34 16.05
CA TRP A 170 7.52 -8.87 14.69
C TRP A 170 8.77 -9.71 14.44
N HIS A 171 8.58 -10.85 13.77
CA HIS A 171 9.66 -11.69 13.26
C HIS A 171 9.91 -11.42 11.76
N ASP A 172 10.91 -12.10 11.19
CA ASP A 172 11.32 -12.02 9.77
C ASP A 172 11.68 -10.62 9.27
N CYS A 173 12.00 -9.69 10.17
CA CYS A 173 12.42 -8.32 9.88
C CYS A 173 13.89 -8.26 9.46
N LYS A 174 14.22 -8.85 8.32
CA LYS A 174 15.60 -8.93 7.81
C LYS A 174 16.08 -7.58 7.25
N ALA A 175 17.40 -7.37 7.26
CA ALA A 175 18.04 -6.19 6.67
C ALA A 175 17.62 -5.99 5.20
N VAL A 176 17.67 -4.74 4.73
CA VAL A 176 17.11 -4.28 3.43
C VAL A 176 17.62 -5.10 2.23
N ASP A 177 18.82 -5.68 2.32
CA ASP A 177 19.46 -6.45 1.25
C ASP A 177 19.22 -7.98 1.33
N ALA A 178 18.39 -8.47 2.26
CA ALA A 178 18.16 -9.89 2.49
C ALA A 178 16.76 -10.39 2.01
N PRO A 179 16.60 -11.67 1.64
CA PRO A 179 15.29 -12.27 1.33
C PRO A 179 14.36 -12.23 2.55
N GLY A 180 13.14 -11.68 2.43
CA GLY A 180 12.21 -11.45 3.55
C GLY A 180 12.13 -9.99 4.05
N ARG A 181 12.72 -9.03 3.33
CA ARG A 181 12.67 -7.58 3.62
C ARG A 181 11.26 -6.97 3.64
N GLU A 182 10.25 -7.69 3.16
CA GLU A 182 8.86 -7.25 3.05
C GLU A 182 8.28 -6.87 4.41
N ALA A 183 8.61 -7.63 5.46
CA ALA A 183 8.22 -7.34 6.83
C ALA A 183 8.87 -6.04 7.32
N LEU A 184 10.20 -5.89 7.15
CA LEU A 184 10.90 -4.66 7.54
C LEU A 184 10.37 -3.44 6.78
N THR A 185 10.03 -3.58 5.50
CA THR A 185 9.48 -2.49 4.69
C THR A 185 8.10 -2.06 5.18
N ALA A 186 7.21 -3.01 5.49
CA ALA A 186 5.91 -2.73 6.11
C ALA A 186 6.07 -2.02 7.47
N LEU A 187 7.05 -2.43 8.27
CA LEU A 187 7.30 -1.81 9.56
C LEU A 187 7.90 -0.42 9.46
N LEU A 188 8.74 -0.13 8.45
CA LEU A 188 9.20 1.24 8.22
C LEU A 188 8.02 2.17 7.91
N ASP A 189 7.11 1.73 7.05
CA ASP A 189 5.87 2.48 6.75
C ASP A 189 5.03 2.69 8.03
N LEU A 190 4.79 1.64 8.81
CA LEU A 190 4.06 1.73 10.08
C LEU A 190 4.77 2.60 11.13
N ASN A 191 6.10 2.56 11.16
CA ASN A 191 6.90 3.34 12.09
C ASN A 191 6.74 4.83 11.83
N ASP A 192 6.69 5.24 10.58
CA ASP A 192 6.56 6.65 10.23
C ASP A 192 5.15 7.19 10.50
N HIS A 193 4.12 6.33 10.49
CA HIS A 193 2.71 6.76 10.56
C HIS A 193 1.96 6.36 11.84
N GLU A 194 1.89 5.07 12.15
CA GLU A 194 1.11 4.54 13.28
C GLU A 194 1.92 4.57 14.58
N PHE A 195 3.19 4.18 14.51
CA PHE A 195 4.07 4.06 15.69
C PHE A 195 4.98 5.27 15.89
N ARG A 196 4.94 6.28 15.02
CA ARG A 196 5.60 7.60 15.18
C ARG A 196 7.08 7.53 15.61
N GLY A 197 7.87 6.69 14.95
CA GLY A 197 9.29 6.51 15.19
C GLY A 197 9.64 5.63 16.39
N THR A 198 8.67 4.94 16.99
CA THR A 198 8.88 4.12 18.20
C THR A 198 9.19 2.65 17.92
N ILE A 199 9.04 2.15 16.69
CA ILE A 199 9.49 0.80 16.33
C ILE A 199 11.01 0.72 16.47
N ARG A 200 11.48 -0.38 17.07
CA ARG A 200 12.88 -0.68 17.29
C ARG A 200 13.21 -2.01 16.63
N HIS A 201 14.14 -2.00 15.69
CA HIS A 201 14.75 -3.21 15.15
C HIS A 201 15.85 -3.68 16.10
N VAL A 202 15.90 -4.99 16.39
CA VAL A 202 16.90 -5.58 17.28
C VAL A 202 18.11 -5.99 16.46
N GLU A 203 19.25 -5.38 16.77
CA GLU A 203 20.47 -5.51 15.98
C GLU A 203 20.96 -6.96 15.83
N ASN A 204 21.31 -7.33 14.60
CA ASN A 204 21.75 -8.69 14.20
C ASN A 204 20.73 -9.79 14.51
N THR A 205 19.45 -9.47 14.44
CA THR A 205 18.33 -10.42 14.54
C THR A 205 17.27 -10.06 13.51
N TRP A 206 16.29 -10.93 13.31
CA TRP A 206 15.10 -10.66 12.50
C TRP A 206 13.94 -10.10 13.32
N LEU A 207 14.21 -9.59 14.53
CA LEU A 207 13.17 -9.09 15.43
C LEU A 207 13.04 -7.57 15.33
N ALA A 208 11.80 -7.11 15.34
CA ALA A 208 11.45 -5.73 15.64
C ALA A 208 10.38 -5.69 16.73
N TYR A 209 10.28 -4.60 17.48
CA TYR A 209 9.27 -4.46 18.53
C TYR A 209 8.86 -3.01 18.78
N ALA A 210 7.69 -2.83 19.40
CA ALA A 210 7.19 -1.55 19.87
C ALA A 210 6.20 -1.74 21.03
N HIS A 211 5.96 -0.68 21.81
CA HIS A 211 4.85 -0.65 22.77
C HIS A 211 3.69 0.16 22.19
N TRP A 212 2.47 -0.30 22.44
CA TRP A 212 1.24 0.30 21.92
C TRP A 212 0.36 0.86 23.04
N PRO A 213 -0.23 2.07 22.93
CA PRO A 213 0.05 3.06 21.90
C PRO A 213 1.47 3.61 22.01
N PRO A 214 2.05 4.15 20.93
CA PRO A 214 3.38 4.74 20.96
C PRO A 214 3.43 5.85 22.01
N GLN A 215 4.29 5.68 23.01
CA GLN A 215 4.51 6.72 24.01
C GLN A 215 5.37 7.82 23.39
N VAL A 216 4.70 8.89 22.94
CA VAL A 216 5.38 10.12 22.54
C VAL A 216 6.03 10.68 23.80
N GLN A 217 7.37 10.72 23.85
CA GLN A 217 8.04 11.57 24.85
C GLN A 217 7.55 13.00 24.63
N VAL A 218 6.84 13.53 25.61
CA VAL A 218 6.34 14.91 25.59
C VAL A 218 7.54 15.85 25.72
N GLN A 219 8.20 16.12 24.60
CA GLN A 219 8.63 17.47 24.29
C GLN A 219 7.56 18.03 23.34
N ALA A 220 7.00 19.17 23.74
CA ALA A 220 5.86 19.83 23.14
C ALA A 220 5.82 19.73 21.61
N GLN A 221 4.68 19.34 21.03
CA GLN A 221 4.19 19.71 19.68
C GLN A 221 3.06 18.76 19.26
N ALA A 222 1.82 19.11 19.59
CA ALA A 222 0.61 18.54 19.00
C ALA A 222 0.12 19.34 17.77
N GLU A 223 0.90 20.33 17.30
CA GLU A 223 0.51 21.21 16.18
C GLU A 223 1.14 20.80 14.83
N ASP A 224 2.10 19.85 14.81
CA ASP A 224 2.95 19.57 13.64
C ASP A 224 2.70 18.22 12.92
N ALA A 225 1.75 17.41 13.39
CA ALA A 225 1.40 16.17 12.69
C ALA A 225 0.58 16.50 11.44
N LEU A 226 0.99 15.99 10.28
CA LEU A 226 0.15 16.02 9.08
C LEU A 226 -1.17 15.31 9.41
N PRO A 227 -2.33 15.88 9.08
CA PRO A 227 -3.59 15.21 9.34
C PRO A 227 -3.60 13.91 8.53
N ALA A 228 -3.70 12.78 9.23
CA ALA A 228 -4.04 11.54 8.57
C ALA A 228 -5.41 11.75 7.87
N SER A 229 -5.52 11.33 6.62
CA SER A 229 -6.84 11.12 6.03
C SER A 229 -7.66 10.26 7.00
N PRO A 230 -8.89 10.66 7.37
CA PRO A 230 -9.76 9.76 8.14
C PRO A 230 -9.82 8.43 7.40
N ARG A 231 -9.72 7.30 8.13
CA ARG A 231 -9.88 5.95 7.58
C ARG A 231 -11.04 5.96 6.61
N THR A 232 -10.74 5.88 5.33
CA THR A 232 -11.75 6.00 4.28
C THR A 232 -12.45 4.65 4.21
N VAL A 233 -13.77 4.70 4.03
CA VAL A 233 -14.70 3.63 3.62
C VAL A 233 -14.07 2.58 2.66
N GLN A 234 -13.05 3.00 1.92
CA GLN A 234 -12.07 2.23 1.15
C GLN A 234 -11.53 0.95 1.83
N GLU A 235 -11.14 0.98 3.11
CA GLU A 235 -10.59 -0.21 3.80
C GLU A 235 -11.68 -1.27 4.09
N GLU A 236 -12.93 -0.84 4.29
CA GLU A 236 -14.08 -1.74 4.50
C GLU A 236 -14.57 -2.34 3.16
N MET A 237 -14.44 -1.63 2.05
CA MET A 237 -14.81 -2.11 0.71
C MET A 237 -13.78 -3.07 0.09
N GLN A 238 -12.53 -3.02 0.54
CA GLN A 238 -11.35 -3.70 -0.04
C GLN A 238 -11.38 -5.23 0.08
N HIS A 239 -12.23 -5.81 0.93
CA HIS A 239 -12.05 -7.20 1.36
C HIS A 239 -12.91 -8.25 0.62
N PHE A 240 -13.98 -7.85 -0.10
CA PHE A 240 -14.98 -8.83 -0.58
C PHE A 240 -15.39 -8.71 -2.05
N LEU A 241 -15.29 -7.53 -2.68
CA LEU A 241 -16.05 -7.30 -3.92
C LEU A 241 -15.34 -7.72 -5.22
N GLY A 242 -14.00 -7.81 -5.26
CA GLY A 242 -13.27 -8.10 -6.50
C GLY A 242 -13.47 -9.54 -7.01
N ASP A 243 -13.35 -10.52 -6.11
CA ASP A 243 -13.48 -11.93 -6.47
C ASP A 243 -14.92 -12.32 -6.82
N GLU A 244 -15.92 -11.77 -6.12
CA GLU A 244 -17.34 -11.97 -6.45
C GLU A 244 -17.70 -11.37 -7.82
N ARG A 245 -17.22 -10.15 -8.13
CA ARG A 245 -17.44 -9.52 -9.44
C ARG A 245 -16.86 -10.37 -10.56
N ARG A 246 -15.61 -10.82 -10.42
CA ARG A 246 -14.95 -11.69 -11.41
C ARG A 246 -15.66 -13.04 -11.59
N ALA A 247 -16.26 -13.59 -10.55
CA ALA A 247 -17.05 -14.82 -10.64
C ALA A 247 -18.38 -14.63 -11.40
N SER A 248 -18.99 -13.44 -11.33
CA SER A 248 -20.24 -13.11 -12.04
C SER A 248 -20.05 -12.73 -13.52
N LEU A 249 -18.84 -12.29 -13.87
CA LEU A 249 -18.49 -11.81 -15.21
C LEU A 249 -18.67 -12.84 -16.34
N PRO A 250 -18.33 -14.15 -16.18
CA PRO A 250 -18.40 -15.14 -17.25
C PRO A 250 -19.78 -15.28 -17.86
N GLU A 251 -20.85 -15.39 -17.06
CA GLU A 251 -22.21 -15.60 -17.58
C GLU A 251 -22.65 -14.45 -18.49
N LYS A 252 -22.45 -13.21 -18.02
CA LYS A 252 -22.83 -12.00 -18.78
C LYS A 252 -22.03 -11.87 -20.06
N VAL A 253 -20.72 -12.06 -19.98
CA VAL A 253 -19.82 -11.96 -21.13
C VAL A 253 -20.16 -12.99 -22.21
N GLN A 254 -20.63 -14.18 -21.85
CA GLN A 254 -21.06 -15.18 -22.84
C GLN A 254 -22.34 -14.76 -23.58
N THR A 255 -23.20 -13.95 -22.96
CA THR A 255 -24.46 -13.49 -23.58
C THR A 255 -24.33 -12.23 -24.43
N LEU A 256 -23.25 -11.45 -24.27
CA LEU A 256 -23.05 -10.23 -25.06
C LEU A 256 -22.97 -10.56 -26.57
N PRO A 257 -23.41 -9.68 -27.48
CA PRO A 257 -23.15 -9.84 -28.90
C PRO A 257 -21.64 -9.71 -29.21
N GLU A 258 -21.24 -10.01 -30.44
CA GLU A 258 -19.84 -9.81 -30.90
C GLU A 258 -19.45 -8.33 -30.92
N ILE A 259 -20.40 -7.45 -31.30
CA ILE A 259 -20.26 -5.98 -31.28
C ILE A 259 -21.43 -5.40 -30.45
N PRO A 260 -21.23 -5.17 -29.14
CA PRO A 260 -22.25 -4.65 -28.24
C PRO A 260 -22.59 -3.17 -28.46
N GLU A 261 -23.81 -2.79 -28.10
CA GLU A 261 -24.16 -1.38 -27.87
C GLU A 261 -23.51 -0.90 -26.58
N VAL A 262 -22.65 0.10 -26.68
CA VAL A 262 -21.94 0.65 -25.53
C VAL A 262 -22.44 2.05 -25.21
N LEU A 263 -22.98 2.23 -24.00
CA LEU A 263 -23.36 3.53 -23.49
C LEU A 263 -22.30 4.05 -22.52
N PHE A 264 -21.73 5.20 -22.82
CA PHE A 264 -21.00 6.02 -21.86
C PHE A 264 -21.97 6.92 -21.12
N PHE A 265 -22.40 6.49 -19.93
CA PHE A 265 -23.41 7.19 -19.16
C PHE A 265 -22.84 8.50 -18.60
N SER A 266 -23.59 9.59 -18.73
CA SER A 266 -23.30 10.85 -18.05
C SER A 266 -24.61 11.57 -17.76
N ASN A 267 -24.76 12.08 -16.52
CA ASN A 267 -25.91 12.89 -16.13
C ASN A 267 -25.69 14.39 -16.40
N HIS A 268 -24.50 14.76 -16.89
CA HIS A 268 -24.09 16.15 -17.08
C HIS A 268 -23.45 16.38 -18.47
N ARG A 269 -23.64 17.59 -19.02
CA ARG A 269 -22.99 18.06 -20.27
C ARG A 269 -21.49 18.40 -20.07
N HIS A 270 -20.76 17.65 -19.25
CA HIS A 270 -19.32 17.84 -19.05
C HIS A 270 -18.54 16.69 -19.73
N PRO A 271 -17.40 16.96 -20.39
CA PRO A 271 -16.62 15.94 -21.09
C PRO A 271 -15.84 15.09 -20.08
N VAL A 272 -16.54 14.15 -19.44
CA VAL A 272 -15.93 13.15 -18.57
C VAL A 272 -15.39 11.98 -19.40
N TRP A 273 -15.96 11.79 -20.59
CA TRP A 273 -15.59 10.71 -21.49
C TRP A 273 -14.58 11.20 -22.52
N PRO A 274 -13.50 10.44 -22.74
CA PRO A 274 -12.39 10.89 -23.55
C PRO A 274 -12.80 11.20 -25.00
N PRO A 275 -11.99 11.96 -25.75
CA PRO A 275 -12.28 12.29 -27.15
C PRO A 275 -12.53 11.03 -27.98
N ALA A 276 -13.22 11.16 -29.13
CA ALA A 276 -13.50 10.03 -30.02
C ALA A 276 -12.25 9.22 -30.44
N GLN A 277 -11.06 9.84 -30.37
CA GLN A 277 -9.76 9.20 -30.62
C GLN A 277 -9.39 8.11 -29.59
N GLU A 278 -9.86 8.18 -28.35
CA GLU A 278 -9.61 7.10 -27.36
C GLU A 278 -10.63 5.95 -27.45
N LEU A 279 -11.69 6.15 -28.21
CA LEU A 279 -12.57 5.07 -28.66
C LEU A 279 -11.99 4.34 -29.89
N ALA A 280 -10.98 4.93 -30.56
CA ALA A 280 -10.35 4.31 -31.72
C ALA A 280 -9.57 3.05 -31.32
N GLY A 281 -9.48 2.09 -32.24
CA GLY A 281 -8.78 0.82 -32.03
C GLY A 281 -9.62 -0.29 -31.38
N SER A 282 -10.89 -0.04 -31.06
CA SER A 282 -11.87 -1.04 -30.64
C SER A 282 -12.95 -1.24 -31.72
N LEU A 283 -13.36 -2.48 -31.95
CA LEU A 283 -14.48 -2.80 -32.84
C LEU A 283 -15.83 -2.28 -32.29
N TRP A 284 -15.91 -2.09 -30.97
CA TRP A 284 -17.14 -1.65 -30.28
C TRP A 284 -17.41 -0.16 -30.48
N SER A 285 -16.39 0.59 -30.91
CA SER A 285 -16.48 2.04 -31.13
C SER A 285 -17.56 2.44 -32.14
N ALA A 286 -17.85 1.56 -33.11
CA ALA A 286 -18.91 1.76 -34.10
C ALA A 286 -20.33 1.81 -33.49
N ARG A 287 -20.53 1.27 -32.28
CA ARG A 287 -21.83 1.24 -31.59
C ARG A 287 -21.80 1.95 -30.23
N ALA A 288 -20.79 2.81 -30.02
CA ALA A 288 -20.69 3.62 -28.81
C ALA A 288 -21.61 4.85 -28.88
N THR A 289 -22.27 5.17 -27.77
CA THR A 289 -23.15 6.34 -27.64
C THR A 289 -22.98 7.00 -26.28
N ARG A 290 -23.41 8.26 -26.17
CA ARG A 290 -23.47 9.06 -24.92
C ARG A 290 -24.91 9.50 -24.61
N ASP A 291 -25.89 8.97 -25.32
CA ASP A 291 -27.30 9.31 -25.13
C ASP A 291 -27.87 8.50 -23.95
N PRO A 292 -28.13 9.13 -22.78
CA PRO A 292 -28.62 8.41 -21.61
C PRO A 292 -30.01 7.79 -21.83
N ALA A 293 -30.78 8.24 -22.83
CA ALA A 293 -32.07 7.63 -23.18
C ALA A 293 -31.91 6.18 -23.69
N ARG A 294 -30.71 5.79 -24.13
CA ARG A 294 -30.41 4.45 -24.64
C ARG A 294 -29.96 3.46 -23.55
N VAL A 295 -30.00 3.85 -22.28
CA VAL A 295 -29.53 3.00 -21.17
C VAL A 295 -30.20 1.64 -21.13
N THR A 296 -31.47 1.51 -21.52
CA THR A 296 -32.20 0.22 -21.53
C THR A 296 -31.89 -0.65 -22.75
N GLN A 297 -31.26 -0.09 -23.79
CA GLN A 297 -30.91 -0.78 -25.04
C GLN A 297 -29.43 -1.20 -25.07
N ALA A 298 -28.60 -0.58 -24.23
CA ALA A 298 -27.17 -0.83 -24.19
C ALA A 298 -26.85 -2.21 -23.61
N ASP A 299 -25.99 -2.97 -24.27
CA ASP A 299 -25.44 -4.22 -23.75
C ASP A 299 -24.36 -3.96 -22.68
N VAL A 300 -23.60 -2.87 -22.85
CA VAL A 300 -22.56 -2.42 -21.93
C VAL A 300 -22.82 -0.98 -21.52
N VAL A 301 -22.87 -0.71 -20.23
CA VAL A 301 -23.02 0.65 -19.68
C VAL A 301 -21.79 1.00 -18.88
N VAL A 302 -21.10 2.07 -19.27
CA VAL A 302 -19.88 2.56 -18.63
C VAL A 302 -20.21 3.80 -17.83
N PHE A 303 -19.93 3.75 -16.53
CA PHE A 303 -20.18 4.82 -15.57
C PHE A 303 -18.88 5.46 -15.11
N HIS A 304 -18.89 6.79 -15.04
CA HIS A 304 -17.86 7.53 -14.36
C HIS A 304 -18.15 7.47 -12.86
N LEU A 305 -17.24 6.87 -12.11
CA LEU A 305 -17.46 6.55 -10.70
C LEU A 305 -17.77 7.79 -9.83
N PRO A 306 -17.10 8.95 -10.02
CA PRO A 306 -17.45 10.19 -9.34
C PRO A 306 -18.89 10.69 -9.54
N ASP A 307 -19.63 10.22 -10.55
CA ASP A 307 -21.03 10.58 -10.79
C ASP A 307 -21.99 9.76 -9.91
N ALA A 308 -21.49 8.83 -9.09
CA ALA A 308 -22.29 8.14 -8.09
C ALA A 308 -22.89 9.11 -7.05
N PRO A 309 -24.04 8.78 -6.44
CA PRO A 309 -24.87 7.59 -6.67
C PRO A 309 -25.89 7.79 -7.81
N ALA A 310 -25.74 8.79 -8.70
CA ALA A 310 -26.79 9.19 -9.63
C ALA A 310 -27.28 8.07 -10.56
N TRP A 311 -26.40 7.13 -10.90
CA TRP A 311 -26.72 5.97 -11.74
C TRP A 311 -27.07 4.69 -10.96
N ALA A 312 -26.82 4.66 -9.64
CA ALA A 312 -27.07 3.48 -8.81
C ALA A 312 -28.57 3.15 -8.67
N GLN A 313 -29.44 4.11 -8.97
CA GLN A 313 -30.90 3.94 -8.94
C GLN A 313 -31.49 3.50 -10.29
N LEU A 314 -30.68 3.40 -11.35
CA LEU A 314 -31.17 3.02 -12.67
C LEU A 314 -31.53 1.52 -12.69
N PRO A 315 -32.59 1.11 -13.42
CA PRO A 315 -32.89 -0.30 -13.58
C PRO A 315 -31.82 -0.97 -14.44
N LYS A 316 -31.12 -1.96 -13.86
CA LYS A 316 -30.15 -2.80 -14.57
C LYS A 316 -30.85 -4.00 -15.18
N ALA A 317 -30.88 -4.11 -16.50
CA ALA A 317 -31.42 -5.29 -17.16
C ALA A 317 -30.43 -6.48 -17.06
N PRO A 318 -30.91 -7.75 -16.97
CA PRO A 318 -30.04 -8.90 -16.71
C PRO A 318 -28.91 -9.12 -17.72
N HIS A 319 -29.14 -8.76 -18.99
CA HIS A 319 -28.16 -8.90 -20.07
C HIS A 319 -27.04 -7.84 -20.02
N GLN A 320 -27.20 -6.79 -19.21
CA GLN A 320 -26.27 -5.67 -19.21
C GLN A 320 -25.01 -5.96 -18.40
N LEU A 321 -23.89 -5.53 -18.96
CA LEU A 321 -22.61 -5.40 -18.29
C LEU A 321 -22.41 -3.95 -17.83
N TRP A 322 -22.43 -3.72 -16.52
CA TRP A 322 -22.18 -2.41 -15.93
C TRP A 322 -20.70 -2.29 -15.53
N VAL A 323 -20.02 -1.28 -16.08
CA VAL A 323 -18.60 -1.03 -15.89
C VAL A 323 -18.41 0.31 -15.19
N GLY A 324 -17.73 0.32 -14.06
CA GLY A 324 -17.36 1.56 -13.37
C GLY A 324 -15.92 1.95 -13.67
N VAL A 325 -15.65 3.23 -13.90
CA VAL A 325 -14.32 3.74 -14.24
C VAL A 325 -13.98 4.99 -13.43
N THR A 326 -12.78 5.03 -12.83
CA THR A 326 -12.22 6.26 -12.24
C THR A 326 -10.69 6.30 -12.24
N MET A 327 -10.15 7.48 -12.52
CA MET A 327 -8.76 7.85 -12.24
C MET A 327 -8.68 9.01 -11.23
N GLU A 328 -9.79 9.32 -10.56
CA GLU A 328 -9.91 10.42 -9.62
C GLU A 328 -9.71 9.95 -8.17
N GLY A 329 -9.10 10.79 -7.33
CA GLY A 329 -8.88 10.48 -5.91
C GLY A 329 -10.18 10.35 -5.09
N ASP A 330 -10.29 9.32 -4.25
CA ASP A 330 -11.49 9.05 -3.43
C ASP A 330 -11.76 10.18 -2.44
N ALA A 331 -10.72 10.76 -1.85
CA ALA A 331 -10.85 11.88 -0.91
C ALA A 331 -11.57 13.11 -1.53
N ARG A 332 -11.40 13.28 -2.84
CA ARG A 332 -12.01 14.36 -3.62
C ARG A 332 -13.42 13.99 -4.07
N HIS A 333 -13.62 12.74 -4.46
CA HIS A 333 -14.88 12.21 -4.97
C HIS A 333 -15.43 11.09 -4.08
N PRO A 334 -15.77 11.36 -2.80
CA PRO A 334 -16.11 10.31 -1.84
C PRO A 334 -17.34 9.49 -2.25
N ALA A 335 -18.22 10.05 -3.07
CA ALA A 335 -19.39 9.35 -3.60
C ALA A 335 -19.01 8.14 -4.47
N GLN A 336 -17.81 8.09 -5.03
CA GLN A 336 -17.34 6.95 -5.83
C GLN A 336 -17.10 5.68 -4.99
N ALA A 337 -17.03 5.83 -3.66
CA ALA A 337 -16.98 4.74 -2.69
C ALA A 337 -18.37 4.37 -2.16
N ASP A 338 -19.47 4.81 -2.77
CA ASP A 338 -20.82 4.40 -2.37
C ASP A 338 -20.99 2.88 -2.52
N PRO A 339 -21.27 2.12 -1.44
CA PRO A 339 -21.36 0.66 -1.50
C PRO A 339 -22.47 0.17 -2.44
N GLY A 340 -23.59 0.89 -2.51
CA GLY A 340 -24.71 0.56 -3.40
C GLY A 340 -24.33 0.69 -4.87
N ALA A 341 -23.67 1.79 -5.23
CA ALA A 341 -23.14 2.02 -6.57
C ALA A 341 -22.09 0.97 -6.93
N VAL A 342 -21.07 0.75 -6.09
CA VAL A 342 -19.98 -0.19 -6.39
C VAL A 342 -20.44 -1.64 -6.43
N SER A 343 -21.39 -2.04 -5.57
CA SER A 343 -21.96 -3.40 -5.59
C SER A 343 -22.81 -3.67 -6.83
N SER A 344 -23.35 -2.64 -7.48
CA SER A 344 -24.14 -2.78 -8.71
C SER A 344 -23.30 -2.99 -9.98
N LEU A 345 -21.97 -2.83 -9.90
CA LEU A 345 -21.04 -2.98 -11.02
C LEU A 345 -20.65 -4.44 -11.24
N ASP A 346 -20.48 -4.83 -12.51
CA ASP A 346 -19.91 -6.12 -12.89
C ASP A 346 -18.39 -6.05 -13.09
N LEU A 347 -17.88 -4.88 -13.48
CA LEU A 347 -16.46 -4.64 -13.69
C LEU A 347 -16.07 -3.27 -13.14
N LEU A 348 -14.99 -3.20 -12.38
CA LEU A 348 -14.38 -1.96 -11.91
C LEU A 348 -13.00 -1.74 -12.52
N ILE A 349 -12.84 -0.57 -13.15
CA ILE A 349 -11.60 -0.13 -13.78
C ILE A 349 -11.07 1.09 -13.04
N SER A 350 -9.96 0.95 -12.30
CA SER A 350 -9.44 2.04 -11.47
C SER A 350 -7.94 1.89 -11.15
N TYR A 351 -7.31 2.94 -10.62
CA TYR A 351 -5.89 2.92 -10.22
C TYR A 351 -5.60 2.03 -9.00
N HIS A 352 -6.63 1.77 -8.20
CA HIS A 352 -6.59 0.84 -7.07
C HIS A 352 -6.02 -0.52 -7.50
N ALA A 353 -5.06 -1.06 -6.75
CA ALA A 353 -4.48 -2.37 -7.06
C ALA A 353 -5.50 -3.52 -6.99
N TRP A 354 -6.61 -3.33 -6.27
CA TRP A 354 -7.71 -4.28 -6.11
C TRP A 354 -8.82 -4.16 -7.17
N ALA A 355 -8.75 -3.20 -8.09
CA ALA A 355 -9.72 -3.09 -9.19
C ALA A 355 -9.66 -4.32 -10.11
N ASP A 356 -10.79 -4.66 -10.74
CA ASP A 356 -10.84 -5.79 -11.69
C ASP A 356 -9.87 -5.59 -12.85
N VAL A 357 -9.79 -4.35 -13.34
CA VAL A 357 -8.77 -3.86 -14.27
C VAL A 357 -8.04 -2.68 -13.65
N ARG A 358 -6.74 -2.87 -13.38
CA ARG A 358 -5.90 -1.81 -12.82
C ARG A 358 -5.50 -0.80 -13.90
N LEU A 359 -5.81 0.46 -13.66
CA LEU A 359 -5.26 1.61 -14.37
C LEU A 359 -3.98 2.08 -13.70
N ASN A 360 -3.12 2.73 -14.46
CA ASN A 360 -2.05 3.53 -13.92
C ASN A 360 -1.78 4.67 -14.90
N PHE A 361 -1.00 5.66 -14.45
CA PHE A 361 -0.65 6.83 -15.23
C PHE A 361 0.62 6.67 -16.08
N ALA A 362 1.27 5.50 -16.03
CA ALA A 362 2.24 5.15 -17.05
C ALA A 362 1.50 4.80 -18.36
N ALA A 363 2.16 4.99 -19.50
CA ALA A 363 1.64 4.72 -20.83
C ALA A 363 2.57 3.76 -21.58
N PRO A 364 2.09 3.04 -22.62
CA PRO A 364 2.98 2.29 -23.49
C PRO A 364 4.06 3.23 -24.05
N GLY A 365 5.33 2.92 -23.80
CA GLY A 365 6.46 3.78 -24.16
C GLY A 365 7.03 4.60 -22.99
N THR A 366 6.37 4.66 -21.82
CA THR A 366 6.93 5.32 -20.63
C THR A 366 8.28 4.75 -20.25
N LEU A 367 8.48 3.42 -20.33
CA LEU A 367 9.80 2.84 -20.05
C LEU A 367 10.88 3.39 -20.99
N THR A 368 10.57 3.54 -22.28
CA THR A 368 11.48 4.10 -23.27
C THR A 368 11.77 5.58 -22.97
N GLU A 369 10.75 6.34 -22.58
CA GLU A 369 10.91 7.76 -22.23
C GLU A 369 11.76 7.96 -20.97
N VAL A 370 11.47 7.22 -19.90
CA VAL A 370 12.17 7.36 -18.62
C VAL A 370 13.60 6.83 -18.68
N LEU A 371 13.96 6.04 -19.69
CA LEU A 371 15.34 5.58 -19.92
C LEU A 371 16.18 6.54 -20.78
N LYS A 372 15.60 7.64 -21.28
CA LYS A 372 16.36 8.67 -21.99
C LYS A 372 17.48 9.25 -21.09
N PRO A 373 18.63 9.65 -21.68
CA PRO A 373 19.71 10.30 -20.94
C PRO A 373 19.22 11.53 -20.17
N VAL A 374 19.82 11.78 -19.01
CA VAL A 374 19.48 12.95 -18.18
C VAL A 374 20.05 14.22 -18.83
N PRO A 375 19.22 15.22 -19.14
CA PRO A 375 19.71 16.48 -19.71
C PRO A 375 20.42 17.34 -18.66
N ALA A 376 21.28 18.25 -19.11
CA ALA A 376 21.91 19.25 -18.25
C ALA A 376 20.85 20.18 -17.65
N LYS A 377 21.07 20.62 -16.40
CA LYS A 377 20.16 21.50 -15.67
C LYS A 377 20.58 22.95 -15.80
N ASP A 378 19.60 23.85 -15.81
CA ASP A 378 19.88 25.28 -15.88
C ASP A 378 20.43 25.78 -14.54
N ALA A 379 21.39 26.70 -14.60
CA ALA A 379 21.97 27.30 -13.40
C ALA A 379 20.89 28.06 -12.60
N GLY A 380 20.76 27.73 -11.31
CA GLY A 380 19.76 28.34 -10.42
C GLY A 380 18.38 27.65 -10.43
N ASN A 381 18.11 26.73 -11.35
CA ASN A 381 16.86 25.98 -11.40
C ASN A 381 16.92 24.73 -10.50
N ALA A 382 16.72 24.95 -9.20
CA ALA A 382 16.71 23.88 -8.20
C ALA A 382 15.39 23.12 -8.17
N VAL A 383 14.26 23.81 -7.93
CA VAL A 383 12.95 23.18 -7.66
C VAL A 383 11.84 23.87 -8.44
N CYS A 384 10.97 23.07 -9.05
CA CYS A 384 9.74 23.55 -9.69
C CYS A 384 8.49 22.81 -9.16
N ALA A 385 7.31 23.38 -9.41
CA ALA A 385 6.03 22.78 -9.08
C ALA A 385 4.95 23.16 -10.11
N PHE A 386 4.02 22.24 -10.38
CA PHE A 386 2.91 22.41 -11.34
C PHE A 386 1.54 22.33 -10.64
N VAL A 387 1.47 22.72 -9.36
CA VAL A 387 0.25 22.63 -8.56
C VAL A 387 -0.73 23.73 -8.97
N SER A 388 -1.93 23.35 -9.38
CA SER A 388 -2.99 24.29 -9.76
C SER A 388 -4.23 24.24 -8.86
N ASN A 389 -4.48 23.12 -8.18
CA ASN A 389 -5.60 22.98 -7.26
C ASN A 389 -5.18 23.40 -5.83
N PRO A 390 -5.73 24.48 -5.25
CA PRO A 390 -5.39 24.91 -3.89
C PRO A 390 -6.14 24.16 -2.78
N ASN A 391 -6.91 23.12 -3.11
CA ASN A 391 -7.74 22.39 -2.16
C ASN A 391 -7.55 20.86 -2.27
N SER A 392 -6.45 20.37 -1.73
CA SER A 392 -6.06 18.95 -1.74
C SER A 392 -6.75 18.10 -0.68
N ARG A 393 -7.40 18.68 0.34
CA ARG A 393 -7.98 17.93 1.48
C ARG A 393 -7.01 16.98 2.23
N CYS A 394 -5.73 16.93 1.86
CA CYS A 394 -4.69 16.09 2.46
C CYS A 394 -3.55 16.91 3.09
N GLY A 395 -3.68 18.24 3.14
CA GLY A 395 -2.71 19.13 3.75
C GLY A 395 -1.50 19.44 2.87
N ARG A 396 -1.57 19.19 1.55
CA ARG A 396 -0.52 19.54 0.58
C ARG A 396 -0.09 21.00 0.70
N GLU A 397 -1.03 21.89 0.95
CA GLU A 397 -0.82 23.34 1.05
C GLU A 397 0.18 23.66 2.16
N ARG A 398 0.03 23.02 3.34
CA ARG A 398 0.95 23.23 4.48
C ARG A 398 2.36 22.75 4.17
N VAL A 399 2.49 21.65 3.44
CA VAL A 399 3.78 21.11 3.01
C VAL A 399 4.45 22.05 2.01
N LEU A 400 3.69 22.56 1.03
CA LEU A 400 4.16 23.54 0.05
C LEU A 400 4.63 24.81 0.75
N GLU A 401 3.80 25.44 1.57
CA GLU A 401 4.13 26.66 2.30
C GLU A 401 5.38 26.47 3.17
N ARG A 402 5.49 25.33 3.87
CA ARG A 402 6.68 25.05 4.68
C ARG A 402 7.93 24.88 3.82
N LEU A 403 7.85 24.18 2.70
CA LEU A 403 8.99 24.00 1.79
C LEU A 403 9.40 25.34 1.13
N GLU A 404 8.43 26.13 0.69
CA GLU A 404 8.62 27.48 0.14
C GLU A 404 9.32 28.41 1.15
N SER A 405 9.02 28.29 2.45
CA SER A 405 9.72 29.03 3.51
C SER A 405 11.18 28.62 3.69
N LEU A 406 11.53 27.41 3.27
CA LEU A 406 12.87 26.82 3.44
C LEU A 406 13.74 26.99 2.21
N MET A 407 13.17 27.06 0.99
CA MET A 407 13.89 27.28 -0.25
C MET A 407 13.02 27.88 -1.38
N PRO A 408 13.60 28.61 -2.36
CA PRO A 408 12.85 29.10 -3.51
C PRO A 408 12.27 27.96 -4.36
N VAL A 409 11.00 28.08 -4.72
CA VAL A 409 10.29 27.15 -5.61
C VAL A 409 9.72 27.93 -6.80
N HIS A 410 9.91 27.39 -8.00
CA HIS A 410 9.35 27.95 -9.23
C HIS A 410 7.99 27.32 -9.54
N HIS A 411 6.93 28.11 -9.45
CA HIS A 411 5.56 27.66 -9.65
C HIS A 411 5.05 28.04 -11.03
N PHE A 412 4.66 27.00 -11.76
CA PHE A 412 4.08 27.07 -13.10
C PHE A 412 2.57 26.83 -13.12
N GLY A 413 2.03 26.23 -12.05
CA GLY A 413 0.58 26.09 -11.83
C GLY A 413 -0.03 27.29 -11.12
N ALA A 414 -1.35 27.30 -10.97
CA ALA A 414 -2.07 28.42 -10.36
C ALA A 414 -1.71 28.67 -8.88
N TRP A 415 -1.22 27.66 -8.16
CA TRP A 415 -0.74 27.81 -6.78
C TRP A 415 0.54 28.66 -6.74
N HIS A 416 0.48 29.81 -6.07
CA HIS A 416 1.61 30.74 -5.89
C HIS A 416 2.39 31.02 -7.18
N PHE A 417 1.67 31.09 -8.31
CA PHE A 417 2.23 31.28 -9.64
C PHE A 417 3.27 32.40 -9.66
N ASN A 418 4.52 32.06 -10.00
CA ASN A 418 5.64 33.01 -9.97
C ASN A 418 6.57 32.89 -11.18
N ARG A 419 6.25 32.03 -12.15
CA ARG A 419 6.98 31.88 -13.42
C ARG A 419 6.07 32.15 -14.62
N PRO A 420 6.09 33.38 -15.18
CA PRO A 420 5.24 33.78 -16.30
C PRO A 420 5.74 33.31 -17.68
N GLU A 421 6.59 32.28 -17.74
CA GLU A 421 7.04 31.73 -19.03
C GLU A 421 5.80 31.24 -19.81
N PRO A 422 5.63 31.63 -21.10
CA PRO A 422 4.52 31.16 -21.89
C PRO A 422 4.71 29.67 -22.13
N LEU A 423 4.11 28.86 -21.27
CA LEU A 423 4.07 27.43 -21.45
C LEU A 423 3.22 27.16 -22.68
N ARG A 424 3.81 26.50 -23.68
CA ARG A 424 3.01 25.81 -24.69
C ARG A 424 2.08 24.85 -23.94
N GLU A 425 0.85 24.69 -24.41
CA GLU A 425 -0.07 23.76 -23.78
C GLU A 425 0.35 22.31 -24.02
N GLY A 426 0.07 21.43 -23.05
CA GLY A 426 0.27 20.00 -23.17
C GLY A 426 1.53 19.43 -22.50
N ARG A 427 1.61 18.10 -22.49
CA ARG A 427 2.64 17.33 -21.77
C ARG A 427 4.05 17.60 -22.26
N GLU A 428 4.26 17.75 -23.56
CA GLU A 428 5.60 17.97 -24.14
C GLU A 428 6.26 19.25 -23.61
N ALA A 429 5.48 20.33 -23.50
CA ALA A 429 5.95 21.58 -22.92
C ALA A 429 6.28 21.45 -21.43
N ARG A 430 5.48 20.69 -20.69
CA ARG A 430 5.75 20.36 -19.28
C ARG A 430 7.07 19.60 -19.13
N LEU A 431 7.30 18.58 -19.96
CA LEU A 431 8.55 17.82 -19.97
C LEU A 431 9.76 18.69 -20.32
N GLU A 432 9.61 19.62 -21.27
CA GLU A 432 10.65 20.58 -21.62
C GLU A 432 11.03 21.43 -20.40
N VAL A 433 10.06 21.96 -19.66
CA VAL A 433 10.34 22.72 -18.43
C VAL A 433 10.99 21.84 -17.36
N LEU A 434 10.39 20.69 -17.05
CA LEU A 434 10.93 19.75 -16.04
C LEU A 434 12.39 19.38 -16.33
N SER A 435 12.75 19.25 -17.60
CA SER A 435 14.11 18.86 -18.02
C SER A 435 15.20 19.83 -17.53
N ARG A 436 14.84 21.10 -17.33
CA ARG A 436 15.73 22.19 -16.90
C ARG A 436 15.96 22.23 -15.39
N TYR A 437 15.17 21.49 -14.60
CA TYR A 437 15.20 21.52 -13.13
C TYR A 437 15.82 20.26 -12.53
N HIS A 438 16.41 20.41 -11.34
CA HIS A 438 16.92 19.27 -10.56
C HIS A 438 15.76 18.49 -9.93
N PHE A 439 14.83 19.20 -9.31
CA PHE A 439 13.73 18.62 -8.57
C PHE A 439 12.38 19.19 -9.01
N CYS A 440 11.34 18.38 -8.93
CA CYS A 440 9.96 18.81 -9.06
C CYS A 440 9.15 18.33 -7.85
N LEU A 441 8.32 19.20 -7.29
CA LEU A 441 7.36 18.82 -6.25
C LEU A 441 6.20 18.05 -6.91
N ALA A 442 6.32 16.72 -6.96
CA ALA A 442 5.31 15.81 -7.47
C ALA A 442 4.29 15.52 -6.36
N PHE A 443 3.53 16.55 -5.99
CA PHE A 443 2.62 16.50 -4.84
C PHE A 443 1.19 16.20 -5.31
N GLU A 444 0.68 15.04 -4.90
CA GLU A 444 -0.68 14.61 -5.19
C GLU A 444 -1.70 15.47 -4.45
N ASP A 445 -2.89 15.58 -5.02
CA ASP A 445 -4.00 16.29 -4.39
C ASP A 445 -4.81 15.39 -3.45
N CYS A 446 -4.38 14.16 -3.19
CA CYS A 446 -4.85 13.33 -2.08
C CYS A 446 -3.74 12.36 -1.63
N GLN A 447 -3.81 11.89 -0.38
CA GLN A 447 -2.90 10.87 0.14
C GLN A 447 -3.59 9.52 0.14
N GLN A 448 -3.60 8.86 -1.01
CA GLN A 448 -4.31 7.60 -1.16
C GLN A 448 -3.41 6.51 -1.72
N THR A 449 -3.49 5.32 -1.13
CA THR A 449 -2.82 4.13 -1.64
C THR A 449 -3.14 3.94 -3.11
N ASP A 450 -2.09 3.67 -3.88
CA ASP A 450 -2.08 3.43 -5.32
C ASP A 450 -2.27 4.66 -6.21
N TYR A 451 -2.59 5.83 -5.63
CA TYR A 451 -2.76 7.07 -6.36
C TYR A 451 -1.42 7.74 -6.68
N VAL A 452 -0.81 7.30 -7.79
CA VAL A 452 0.45 7.84 -8.32
C VAL A 452 0.22 8.32 -9.74
N THR A 453 0.22 9.64 -9.92
CA THR A 453 -0.28 10.31 -11.12
C THR A 453 0.83 10.61 -12.14
N GLU A 454 0.48 11.28 -13.24
CA GLU A 454 1.43 11.66 -14.29
C GLU A 454 2.57 12.55 -13.78
N GLN A 455 2.36 13.29 -12.68
CA GLN A 455 3.41 14.11 -12.07
C GLN A 455 4.67 13.30 -11.73
N TRP A 456 4.47 12.07 -11.24
CA TRP A 456 5.55 11.13 -10.89
C TRP A 456 6.32 10.67 -12.12
N TYR A 457 5.61 10.21 -13.16
CA TYR A 457 6.22 9.65 -14.36
C TYR A 457 6.88 10.71 -15.24
N ASP A 458 6.27 11.90 -15.34
CA ASP A 458 6.81 13.02 -16.12
C ASP A 458 8.15 13.52 -15.55
N CYS A 459 8.32 13.48 -14.23
CA CYS A 459 9.63 13.78 -13.62
C CYS A 459 10.72 12.85 -14.16
N PHE A 460 10.50 11.53 -14.09
CA PHE A 460 11.49 10.56 -14.59
C PHE A 460 11.73 10.68 -16.09
N ALA A 461 10.67 10.91 -16.88
CA ALA A 461 10.76 11.08 -18.33
C ALA A 461 11.58 12.31 -18.72
N ALA A 462 11.51 13.40 -17.94
CA ALA A 462 12.29 14.61 -18.14
C ALA A 462 13.71 14.53 -17.52
N GLY A 463 14.06 13.44 -16.84
CA GLY A 463 15.29 13.35 -16.06
C GLY A 463 15.33 14.33 -14.88
N CYS A 464 14.17 14.62 -14.29
CA CYS A 464 14.00 15.43 -13.09
C CYS A 464 13.69 14.51 -11.89
N VAL A 465 14.21 14.81 -10.70
CA VAL A 465 13.98 13.98 -9.51
C VAL A 465 12.67 14.39 -8.83
N PRO A 466 11.68 13.50 -8.68
CA PRO A 466 10.45 13.84 -7.98
C PRO A 466 10.72 13.94 -6.47
N VAL A 467 10.25 15.03 -5.88
CA VAL A 467 10.02 15.16 -4.44
C VAL A 467 8.55 14.89 -4.22
N TYR A 468 8.23 13.75 -3.62
CA TYR A 468 6.88 13.20 -3.62
C TYR A 468 6.16 13.40 -2.29
N PHE A 469 4.91 13.84 -2.39
CA PHE A 469 3.95 13.90 -1.31
C PHE A 469 2.64 13.32 -1.83
N GLY A 470 2.16 12.23 -1.25
CA GLY A 470 1.00 11.51 -1.77
C GLY A 470 0.76 10.21 -1.01
N GLY A 471 0.20 9.22 -1.71
CA GLY A 471 -0.16 7.93 -1.14
C GLY A 471 1.01 7.11 -0.59
N LEU A 472 0.72 6.28 0.41
CA LEU A 472 1.73 5.42 1.04
C LEU A 472 2.20 4.29 0.09
N GLY A 473 3.45 3.88 0.29
CA GLY A 473 4.13 2.82 -0.45
C GLY A 473 4.45 3.17 -1.91
N VAL A 474 4.58 4.46 -2.26
CA VAL A 474 4.97 4.94 -3.59
C VAL A 474 6.22 4.23 -4.16
N ALA A 475 7.07 3.69 -3.29
CA ALA A 475 8.21 2.84 -3.64
C ALA A 475 7.88 1.72 -4.64
N ARG A 476 6.66 1.15 -4.62
CA ARG A 476 6.23 0.12 -5.60
C ARG A 476 6.14 0.64 -7.04
N TYR A 477 6.00 1.95 -7.19
CA TYR A 477 5.95 2.68 -8.45
C TYR A 477 7.27 3.33 -8.81
N ALA A 478 8.30 3.19 -7.97
CA ALA A 478 9.61 3.75 -8.23
C ALA A 478 10.38 2.89 -9.23
N PRO A 479 11.13 3.51 -10.16
CA PRO A 479 11.96 2.78 -11.09
C PRO A 479 13.18 2.12 -10.45
N GLY A 480 13.55 2.49 -9.23
CA GLY A 480 14.55 1.80 -8.42
C GLY A 480 14.82 2.53 -7.11
N PRO A 481 15.65 1.95 -6.23
CA PRO A 481 16.03 2.58 -4.96
C PRO A 481 16.71 3.94 -5.17
N GLY A 482 16.39 4.90 -4.30
CA GLY A 482 16.99 6.23 -4.32
C GLY A 482 16.62 7.07 -5.55
N SER A 483 15.59 6.71 -6.33
CA SER A 483 15.20 7.45 -7.53
C SER A 483 14.43 8.75 -7.25
N TYR A 484 13.93 8.93 -6.03
CA TYR A 484 13.05 10.02 -5.63
C TYR A 484 13.33 10.41 -4.18
N LEU A 485 12.74 11.53 -3.76
CA LEU A 485 12.75 11.96 -2.36
C LEU A 485 11.32 11.96 -1.82
N GLN A 486 11.09 11.30 -0.69
CA GLN A 486 9.79 11.25 -0.03
C GLN A 486 9.64 12.40 0.97
N VAL A 487 8.47 13.03 0.98
CA VAL A 487 8.03 13.87 2.09
C VAL A 487 7.32 12.99 3.12
N GLY A 488 8.00 12.69 4.22
CA GLY A 488 7.44 11.92 5.34
C GLY A 488 6.67 12.79 6.33
N SER A 489 7.27 13.89 6.78
CA SER A 489 6.65 14.83 7.72
C SER A 489 7.11 16.28 7.51
N LEU A 490 6.39 17.24 8.09
CA LEU A 490 6.81 18.66 8.11
C LEU A 490 8.13 18.88 8.86
N ARG A 491 8.44 18.02 9.84
CA ARG A 491 9.66 18.11 10.66
C ARG A 491 10.90 17.72 9.87
N ASP A 492 10.76 16.85 8.87
CA ASP A 492 11.87 16.37 8.05
C ASP A 492 12.17 17.29 6.87
N LEU A 493 11.28 18.24 6.55
CA LEU A 493 11.44 19.17 5.45
C LEU A 493 12.76 19.97 5.49
N PRO A 494 13.24 20.50 6.63
CA PRO A 494 14.54 21.17 6.68
C PRO A 494 15.71 20.28 6.23
N ASP A 495 15.69 19.01 6.64
CA ASP A 495 16.71 18.03 6.30
C ASP A 495 16.61 17.58 4.84
N LEU A 496 15.39 17.40 4.34
CA LEU A 496 15.12 17.15 2.93
C LEU A 496 15.60 18.31 2.05
N VAL A 497 15.30 19.56 2.42
CA VAL A 497 15.76 20.75 1.70
C VAL A 497 17.28 20.88 1.72
N ARG A 498 17.93 20.52 2.84
CA ARG A 498 19.40 20.45 2.91
C ARG A 498 19.95 19.45 1.90
N GLN A 499 19.41 18.23 1.86
CA GLN A 499 19.79 17.19 0.89
C GLN A 499 19.61 17.66 -0.56
N MET A 500 18.46 18.28 -0.87
CA MET A 500 18.18 18.83 -2.20
C MET A 500 19.21 19.89 -2.61
N ARG A 501 19.58 20.81 -1.70
CA ARG A 501 20.59 21.84 -1.96
C ARG A 501 21.98 21.27 -2.21
N GLU A 502 22.36 20.27 -1.42
CA GLU A 502 23.66 19.59 -1.57
C GLU A 502 23.73 18.83 -2.90
N ALA A 503 22.67 18.11 -3.25
CA ALA A 503 22.58 17.40 -4.52
C ALA A 503 22.58 18.37 -5.72
N ALA A 504 21.81 19.45 -5.70
CA ALA A 504 21.78 20.43 -6.79
C ALA A 504 23.11 21.16 -7.03
N ARG A 505 24.06 21.12 -6.07
CA ARG A 505 25.40 21.72 -6.20
C ARG A 505 26.48 20.71 -6.54
N ASN A 506 26.17 19.42 -6.53
CA ASN A 506 27.12 18.35 -6.75
C ASN A 506 26.56 17.39 -7.80
N SER A 507 27.10 17.46 -9.01
CA SER A 507 26.67 16.67 -10.16
C SER A 507 26.79 15.16 -9.93
N GLU A 508 27.81 14.70 -9.18
CA GLU A 508 27.97 13.28 -8.86
C GLU A 508 26.88 12.79 -7.91
N ARG A 509 26.59 13.56 -6.85
CA ARG A 509 25.48 13.24 -5.92
C ARG A 509 24.14 13.28 -6.63
N TYR A 510 23.91 14.27 -7.49
CA TYR A 510 22.66 14.34 -8.25
C TYR A 510 22.52 13.16 -9.23
N ALA A 511 23.61 12.73 -9.86
CA ALA A 511 23.62 11.57 -10.75
C ALA A 511 23.25 10.25 -10.02
N GLN A 512 23.43 10.17 -8.70
CA GLN A 512 23.04 8.99 -7.91
C GLN A 512 21.53 8.70 -7.99
N PHE A 513 20.69 9.73 -8.10
CA PHE A 513 19.23 9.56 -8.26
C PHE A 513 18.83 8.84 -9.56
N PHE A 514 19.76 8.65 -10.51
CA PHE A 514 19.49 8.05 -11.81
C PHE A 514 20.21 6.72 -12.04
N GLN A 515 20.88 6.17 -11.01
CA GLN A 515 21.56 4.87 -11.11
C GLN A 515 20.63 3.73 -11.53
N TRP A 516 19.35 3.81 -11.12
CA TRP A 516 18.32 2.86 -11.52
C TRP A 516 18.14 2.75 -13.05
N LYS A 517 18.55 3.74 -13.85
CA LYS A 517 18.44 3.68 -15.33
C LYS A 517 19.29 2.55 -15.92
N HIS A 518 20.35 2.10 -15.23
CA HIS A 518 21.17 0.97 -15.67
C HIS A 518 20.50 -0.38 -15.45
N ALA A 519 19.69 -0.50 -14.40
CA ALA A 519 18.95 -1.70 -14.04
C ALA A 519 17.63 -1.31 -13.37
N PRO A 520 16.60 -0.95 -14.15
CA PRO A 520 15.30 -0.58 -13.59
C PRO A 520 14.67 -1.76 -12.85
N ALA A 521 13.93 -1.47 -11.79
CA ALA A 521 13.16 -2.46 -11.06
C ALA A 521 12.22 -3.20 -12.02
N LYS A 522 12.19 -4.54 -11.93
CA LYS A 522 11.34 -5.37 -12.77
C LYS A 522 9.86 -4.99 -12.64
N SER A 523 9.40 -4.71 -11.42
CA SER A 523 8.05 -4.25 -11.12
C SER A 523 7.70 -2.95 -11.85
N PHE A 524 8.65 -2.02 -11.95
CA PHE A 524 8.46 -0.78 -12.70
C PHE A 524 8.40 -1.02 -14.22
N GLY A 525 9.24 -1.92 -14.74
CA GLY A 525 9.17 -2.34 -16.13
C GLY A 525 7.83 -2.98 -16.47
N GLU A 526 7.32 -3.87 -15.61
CA GLU A 526 6.00 -4.49 -15.74
C GLU A 526 4.89 -3.43 -15.68
N LEU A 527 5.00 -2.43 -14.80
CA LEU A 527 4.07 -1.32 -14.72
C LEU A 527 4.05 -0.46 -16.00
N CYS A 528 5.22 -0.12 -16.55
CA CYS A 528 5.33 0.70 -17.76
C CYS A 528 4.97 -0.06 -19.05
N THR A 529 5.10 -1.39 -19.04
CA THR A 529 4.70 -2.25 -20.15
C THR A 529 3.28 -2.79 -19.99
N ASN A 530 2.67 -2.53 -18.83
CA ASN A 530 1.30 -2.90 -18.56
C ASN A 530 0.40 -2.33 -19.66
N ARG A 531 -0.24 -3.21 -20.42
CA ARG A 531 -1.03 -2.80 -21.58
C ARG A 531 -2.39 -2.22 -21.20
N TRP A 532 -2.72 -2.16 -19.90
CA TRP A 532 -3.96 -1.62 -19.33
C TRP A 532 -3.92 -0.10 -19.07
N ASN A 533 -2.98 0.62 -19.68
CA ASN A 533 -2.72 2.06 -19.48
C ASN A 533 -3.79 2.98 -20.11
N ALA A 534 -3.97 4.18 -19.57
CA ALA A 534 -5.16 5.06 -19.65
C ALA A 534 -5.86 5.26 -21.03
N PHE A 535 -5.20 5.11 -22.16
CA PHE A 535 -5.63 5.75 -23.43
C PHE A 535 -6.55 4.95 -24.38
N SER A 536 -7.10 3.79 -23.98
CA SER A 536 -8.19 3.16 -24.73
C SER A 536 -9.13 2.35 -23.84
N LEU A 537 -10.04 3.05 -23.17
CA LEU A 537 -10.99 2.44 -22.24
C LEU A 537 -11.84 1.34 -22.90
N LEU A 538 -12.33 1.56 -24.14
CA LEU A 538 -13.10 0.54 -24.86
C LEU A 538 -12.29 -0.70 -25.19
N ALA A 539 -11.07 -0.55 -25.71
CA ALA A 539 -10.24 -1.70 -26.06
C ALA A 539 -9.92 -2.56 -24.83
N LYS A 540 -9.85 -1.96 -23.64
CA LYS A 540 -9.68 -2.72 -22.39
C LYS A 540 -10.91 -3.53 -22.05
N ILE A 541 -12.10 -2.91 -22.10
CA ILE A 541 -13.34 -3.63 -21.81
C ILE A 541 -13.50 -4.77 -22.84
N GLU A 542 -13.34 -4.47 -24.13
CA GLU A 542 -13.39 -5.46 -25.21
C GLU A 542 -12.43 -6.62 -24.97
N ARG A 543 -11.19 -6.33 -24.58
CA ARG A 543 -10.18 -7.35 -24.30
C ARG A 543 -10.53 -8.21 -23.08
N VAL A 544 -10.97 -7.63 -21.96
CA VAL A 544 -11.41 -8.40 -20.79
C VAL A 544 -12.54 -9.35 -21.20
N VAL A 545 -13.46 -8.89 -22.04
CA VAL A 545 -14.55 -9.71 -22.57
C VAL A 545 -14.03 -10.82 -23.49
N GLN A 546 -13.06 -10.55 -24.37
CA GLN A 546 -12.44 -11.56 -25.23
C GLN A 546 -11.67 -12.62 -24.42
N GLU A 547 -10.83 -12.20 -23.47
CA GLU A 547 -10.06 -13.09 -22.59
C GLU A 547 -11.01 -13.99 -21.77
N THR A 548 -12.11 -13.43 -21.25
CA THR A 548 -13.14 -14.19 -20.51
C THR A 548 -13.89 -15.18 -21.41
N ARG A 549 -14.02 -14.91 -22.71
CA ARG A 549 -14.59 -15.86 -23.69
C ARG A 549 -13.61 -16.98 -24.09
N GLY A 550 -12.33 -16.86 -23.73
CA GLY A 550 -11.28 -17.77 -24.19
C GLY A 550 -10.93 -17.58 -25.67
N LYS A 551 -11.10 -16.36 -26.21
CA LYS A 551 -10.79 -16.02 -27.61
C LYS A 551 -9.45 -15.30 -27.75
#